data_AF-A0A2L2WJW7-F1
#
_entry.id   AF-A0A2L2WJW7-F1
#
_cell.length_a   1.000
_cell.length_b   1.000
_cell.length_c   1.000
_cell.angle_alpha   90.00
_cell.angle_beta   90.00
_cell.angle_gamma   90.00
#
_symmetry.space_group_name_H-M   'P 1'
#
loop_
_entity.id
_entity.type
_entity.pdbx_description
1 polymer ?
#
loop_
_entity_poly.entity_id
_entity_poly.type
_entity_poly.pdbx_seq_one_letter_code
_entity_poly.pdbx_strand_id
1 'polypeptide(L)'
;MIYSTAVGAVINFSLNCLLIPKYAQDGAAIATVVAETGVTLTMSIIGAKYIPFRLFNRQNLIVILASIVMMIPCIIVRNYIVSDTFLLLLIPIIGCIIYVSIIYILGQNSIVDEVCCIVKDIRIKQIKKYKENDNNIKGA
;
A
#
# COMPACT_ATOMS: atom_id res chain seq x y z
N MET A 1 -9.92 10.08 14.12
CA MET A 1 -9.06 10.69 13.07
C MET A 1 -8.30 11.88 13.63
N ILE A 2 -8.96 12.98 14.02
CA ILE A 2 -8.31 14.22 14.50
C ILE A 2 -7.28 13.97 15.62
N TYR A 3 -7.64 13.24 16.67
CA TYR A 3 -6.71 12.93 17.78
C TYR A 3 -5.45 12.19 17.33
N SER A 4 -5.59 11.23 16.41
CA SER A 4 -4.46 10.46 15.90
C SER A 4 -3.56 11.32 15.01
N THR A 5 -4.16 12.12 14.13
CA THR A 5 -3.41 13.07 13.28
C THR A 5 -2.67 14.12 14.10
N ALA A 6 -3.25 14.60 15.21
CA ALA A 6 -2.59 15.51 16.13
C ALA A 6 -1.37 14.86 16.81
N VAL A 7 -1.50 13.62 17.26
CA VAL A 7 -0.37 12.83 17.80
C VAL A 7 0.72 12.68 16.75
N GLY A 8 0.35 12.29 15.51
CA GLY A 8 1.29 12.19 14.39
C GLY A 8 2.01 13.50 14.09
N ALA A 9 1.30 14.62 14.05
CA ALA A 9 1.88 15.93 13.79
C ALA A 9 2.88 16.35 14.87
N VAL A 10 2.55 16.12 16.15
CA VAL A 10 3.43 16.42 17.28
C VAL A 10 4.69 15.56 17.23
N ILE A 11 4.56 14.25 16.98
CA ILE A 11 5.69 13.33 16.86
C ILE A 11 6.57 13.70 15.66
N ASN A 12 5.96 13.91 14.49
CA ASN A 12 6.67 14.24 13.26
C ASN A 12 7.42 15.56 13.39
N PHE A 13 6.80 16.62 13.93
CA PHE A 13 7.46 17.90 14.14
C PHE A 13 8.59 17.81 15.16
N SER A 14 8.34 17.22 16.32
CA SER A 14 9.32 17.14 17.40
C SER A 14 10.55 16.31 16.99
N LEU A 15 10.34 15.14 16.36
CA LEU A 15 11.43 14.29 15.91
C LEU A 15 12.16 14.90 14.71
N ASN A 16 11.46 15.51 13.75
CA ASN A 16 12.14 16.17 12.63
C ASN A 16 13.05 17.31 13.13
N CYS A 17 12.61 18.13 14.09
CA CYS A 17 13.44 19.19 14.67
C CYS A 17 14.70 18.65 15.37
N LEU A 18 14.64 17.45 15.97
CA LEU A 18 15.78 16.86 16.69
C LEU A 18 16.70 16.02 15.79
N LEU A 19 16.13 15.25 14.86
CA LEU A 19 16.87 14.27 14.07
C LEU A 19 17.43 14.85 12.77
N ILE A 20 16.75 15.80 12.11
CA ILE A 20 17.25 16.39 10.85
C ILE A 20 18.62 17.08 11.04
N PRO A 21 18.86 17.87 12.10
CA PRO A 21 20.16 18.53 12.27
C PRO A 21 21.34 17.56 12.40
N LYS A 22 21.10 16.34 12.89
CA LYS A 22 22.15 15.35 13.17
C LYS A 22 22.24 14.24 12.11
N TYR A 23 21.12 13.84 11.53
CA TYR A 23 20.99 12.68 10.64
C TYR A 23 20.41 13.03 9.26
N ALA A 24 20.17 14.32 8.98
CA ALA A 24 19.66 14.81 7.70
C ALA A 24 18.45 14.00 7.18
N GLN A 25 18.56 13.44 5.97
CA GLN A 25 17.51 12.65 5.32
C GLN A 25 17.16 11.36 6.08
N ASP A 26 18.13 10.69 6.68
CA ASP A 26 17.89 9.45 7.44
C ASP A 26 17.11 9.78 8.72
N GLY A 27 17.39 10.95 9.32
CA GLY A 27 16.65 11.49 10.45
C GLY A 27 15.18 11.75 10.12
N ALA A 28 14.92 12.36 8.96
CA ALA A 28 13.56 12.60 8.49
C ALA A 28 12.80 11.29 8.20
N ALA A 29 13.48 10.29 7.63
CA ALA A 29 12.89 8.97 7.38
C ALA A 29 12.49 8.27 8.69
N ILE A 30 13.38 8.25 9.69
CA ILE A 30 13.09 7.67 11.01
C ILE A 30 11.93 8.40 11.68
N ALA A 31 11.95 9.74 11.69
CA ALA A 31 10.90 10.55 12.29
C ALA A 31 9.52 10.25 11.68
N THR A 32 9.46 10.12 10.35
CA THR A 32 8.22 9.81 9.62
C THR A 32 7.68 8.41 9.97
N VAL A 33 8.56 7.40 9.99
CA VAL A 33 8.15 6.03 10.35
C VAL A 33 7.61 5.97 11.79
N VAL A 34 8.26 6.66 12.72
CA VAL A 34 7.82 6.72 14.13
C VAL A 34 6.48 7.46 14.25
N ALA A 35 6.32 8.58 13.54
CA ALA A 35 5.07 9.34 13.53
C ALA A 35 3.90 8.51 12.99
N GLU A 36 4.05 7.88 11.83
CA GLU A 36 3.02 7.03 11.22
C GLU A 36 2.70 5.79 12.06
N THR A 37 3.70 5.22 12.71
CA THR A 37 3.48 4.13 13.67
C THR A 37 2.64 4.61 14.85
N GLY A 38 2.92 5.79 15.41
CA GLY A 38 2.12 6.40 16.47
C GLY A 38 0.67 6.69 16.05
N VAL A 39 0.48 7.22 14.84
CA VAL A 39 -0.85 7.44 14.23
C VAL A 39 -1.60 6.12 14.10
N THR A 40 -0.96 5.11 13.53
CA THR A 40 -1.54 3.78 13.30
C THR A 40 -1.91 3.08 14.59
N LEU A 41 -1.05 3.15 15.63
CA LEU A 41 -1.33 2.59 16.95
C LEU A 41 -2.49 3.30 17.63
N THR A 42 -2.49 4.64 17.62
CA THR A 42 -3.58 5.43 18.20
C THR A 42 -4.91 5.13 17.52
N MET A 43 -4.88 5.02 16.19
CA MET A 43 -6.06 4.67 15.40
C MET A 43 -6.52 3.24 15.62
N SER A 44 -5.59 2.30 15.79
CA SER A 44 -5.89 0.90 16.11
C SER A 44 -6.53 0.77 17.50
N ILE A 45 -6.01 1.45 18.51
CA ILE A 45 -6.54 1.40 19.90
C ILE A 45 -7.95 2.00 19.96
N ILE A 46 -8.13 3.22 19.43
CA ILE A 46 -9.44 3.89 19.44
C ILE A 46 -10.41 3.12 18.53
N GLY A 47 -9.95 2.69 17.36
CA GLY A 47 -10.73 1.94 16.38
C GLY A 47 -11.15 0.56 16.88
N ALA A 48 -10.33 -0.11 17.69
CA ALA A 48 -10.66 -1.40 18.29
C ALA A 48 -11.90 -1.35 19.19
N LYS A 49 -12.25 -0.16 19.73
CA LYS A 49 -13.49 0.04 20.48
C LYS A 49 -14.75 -0.03 19.60
N TYR A 50 -14.63 0.28 18.32
CA TYR A 50 -15.74 0.34 17.37
C TYR A 50 -15.76 -0.83 16.38
N ILE A 51 -14.60 -1.41 16.07
CA ILE A 51 -14.42 -2.50 15.11
C ILE A 51 -13.65 -3.63 15.81
N PRO A 52 -14.17 -4.88 15.85
CA PRO A 52 -13.44 -6.01 16.42
C PRO A 52 -12.23 -6.35 15.54
N PHE A 53 -11.08 -5.73 15.84
CA PHE A 53 -9.87 -5.83 15.04
C PHE A 53 -9.18 -7.18 15.27
N ARG A 54 -9.36 -8.13 14.35
CA ARG A 54 -8.67 -9.44 14.38
C ARG A 54 -7.35 -9.36 13.61
N LEU A 55 -6.31 -8.82 14.26
CA LEU A 55 -4.94 -8.77 13.67
C LEU A 55 -4.47 -10.17 13.23
N PHE A 56 -4.75 -11.19 14.03
CA PHE A 56 -4.35 -12.59 13.81
C PHE A 56 -5.33 -13.37 12.93
N ASN A 57 -5.84 -12.76 11.86
CA ASN A 57 -6.56 -13.50 10.84
C ASN A 57 -5.57 -14.11 9.82
N ARG A 58 -5.85 -15.31 9.31
CA ARG A 58 -5.05 -15.98 8.27
C ARG A 58 -4.78 -15.06 7.08
N GLN A 59 -5.76 -14.23 6.71
CA GLN A 59 -5.65 -13.25 5.62
C GLN A 59 -4.57 -12.19 5.91
N ASN A 60 -4.60 -11.57 7.10
CA ASN A 60 -3.60 -10.58 7.49
C ASN A 60 -2.19 -11.19 7.61
N LEU A 61 -2.09 -12.43 8.10
CA LEU A 61 -0.81 -13.14 8.18
C LEU A 61 -0.22 -13.41 6.79
N ILE A 62 -1.05 -13.79 5.82
CA ILE A 62 -0.59 -13.98 4.43
C ILE A 62 -0.13 -12.64 3.84
N VAL A 63 -0.81 -11.52 4.13
CA VAL A 63 -0.36 -10.19 3.69
C VAL A 63 1.01 -9.84 4.29
N ILE A 64 1.18 -10.03 5.60
CA ILE A 64 2.46 -9.78 6.29
C ILE A 64 3.57 -10.67 5.70
N LEU A 65 3.29 -11.96 5.47
CA LEU A 65 4.24 -12.88 4.84
C LEU A 65 4.57 -12.46 3.41
N ALA A 66 3.59 -12.02 2.62
CA ALA A 66 3.83 -11.52 1.26
C ALA A 66 4.75 -10.28 1.28
N SER A 67 4.57 -9.38 2.26
CA SER A 67 5.44 -8.22 2.45
C SER A 67 6.88 -8.58 2.85
N ILE A 68 7.06 -9.62 3.65
CA ILE A 68 8.40 -10.11 4.02
C ILE A 68 9.07 -10.79 2.81
N VAL A 69 8.32 -11.63 2.08
CA VAL A 69 8.84 -12.36 0.92
C VAL A 69 9.20 -11.42 -0.23
N MET A 70 8.41 -10.37 -0.50
CA MET A 70 8.74 -9.39 -1.55
C MET A 70 10.04 -8.61 -1.25
N MET A 71 10.45 -8.51 0.02
CA MET A 71 11.67 -7.79 0.40
C MET A 71 12.93 -8.46 -0.16
N ILE A 72 12.95 -9.80 -0.22
CA ILE A 72 14.10 -10.59 -0.70
C ILE A 72 14.50 -10.21 -2.14
N PRO A 73 13.62 -10.30 -3.15
CA PRO A 73 13.95 -9.92 -4.53
C PRO A 73 14.26 -8.43 -4.68
N CYS A 74 13.64 -7.54 -3.90
CA CYS A 74 13.98 -6.11 -3.93
C CYS A 74 15.43 -5.85 -3.47
N ILE A 75 15.90 -6.56 -2.44
CA ILE A 75 17.30 -6.49 -1.98
C ILE A 75 18.25 -7.05 -3.03
N ILE A 76 17.88 -8.18 -3.66
CA ILE A 76 18.67 -8.78 -4.74
C ILE A 76 18.85 -7.76 -5.88
N VAL A 77 17.76 -7.18 -6.38
CA VAL A 77 17.79 -6.17 -7.46
C VAL A 77 18.67 -4.98 -7.08
N ARG A 78 18.62 -4.53 -5.81
CA ARG A 78 19.50 -3.46 -5.30
C ARG A 78 20.99 -3.78 -5.40
N ASN A 79 21.37 -5.04 -5.22
CA ASN A 79 22.78 -5.42 -5.29
C ASN A 79 23.31 -5.55 -6.72
N TYR A 80 22.43 -5.72 -7.72
CA TYR A 80 22.83 -5.88 -9.13
C TYR A 80 22.79 -4.58 -9.94
N ILE A 81 21.96 -3.60 -9.56
CA ILE A 81 21.83 -2.32 -10.29
C ILE A 81 22.56 -1.22 -9.53
N VAL A 82 23.56 -0.62 -10.18
CA VAL A 82 24.39 0.44 -9.59
C VAL A 82 23.74 1.82 -9.68
N SER A 83 22.86 2.04 -10.65
CA SER A 83 22.25 3.35 -10.90
C SER A 83 21.03 3.61 -10.01
N ASP A 84 21.18 4.52 -9.05
CA ASP A 84 20.12 4.89 -8.09
C ASP A 84 18.83 5.38 -8.76
N THR A 85 18.93 6.11 -9.88
CA THR A 85 17.75 6.59 -10.63
C THR A 85 16.92 5.44 -11.20
N PHE A 86 17.57 4.40 -11.74
CA PHE A 86 16.86 3.23 -12.24
C PHE A 86 16.30 2.40 -11.11
N LEU A 87 17.02 2.31 -10.00
CA LEU A 87 16.58 1.63 -8.79
C LEU A 87 15.26 2.21 -8.25
N LEU A 88 15.16 3.54 -8.21
CA LEU A 88 14.00 4.26 -7.70
C LEU A 88 12.73 3.98 -8.52
N LEU A 89 12.87 3.71 -9.82
CA LEU A 89 11.75 3.34 -10.70
C LEU A 89 11.46 1.83 -10.68
N LEU A 90 12.50 1.00 -10.67
CA LEU A 90 12.37 -0.44 -10.91
C LEU A 90 11.94 -1.22 -9.65
N ILE A 91 12.47 -0.86 -8.47
CA ILE A 91 12.14 -1.57 -7.22
C ILE A 91 10.62 -1.53 -6.91
N PRO A 92 9.94 -0.38 -7.00
CA PRO A 92 8.49 -0.33 -6.77
C PRO A 92 7.71 -1.21 -7.75
N ILE A 93 8.09 -1.24 -9.02
CA ILE A 93 7.40 -2.05 -10.05
C ILE A 93 7.56 -3.54 -9.74
N ILE A 94 8.79 -3.99 -9.47
CA ILE A 94 9.08 -5.40 -9.15
C ILE A 94 8.39 -5.80 -7.84
N GLY A 95 8.48 -4.98 -6.80
CA GLY A 95 7.84 -5.23 -5.51
C GLY A 95 6.32 -5.38 -5.66
N CYS A 96 5.68 -4.49 -6.42
CA CYS A 96 4.25 -4.57 -6.72
C CYS A 96 3.86 -5.86 -7.43
N ILE A 97 4.60 -6.24 -8.49
CA ILE A 97 4.32 -7.48 -9.24
C ILE A 97 4.40 -8.69 -8.29
N ILE A 98 5.48 -8.80 -7.52
CA ILE A 98 5.72 -9.95 -6.64
C ILE A 98 4.67 -10.01 -5.53
N TYR A 99 4.36 -8.88 -4.89
CA TYR A 99 3.35 -8.80 -3.84
C TYR A 99 1.96 -9.23 -4.35
N VAL A 100 1.54 -8.70 -5.50
CA VAL A 100 0.25 -9.05 -6.13
C VAL A 100 0.23 -10.53 -6.53
N SER A 101 1.30 -11.05 -7.11
CA SER A 101 1.42 -12.46 -7.47
C SER A 101 1.29 -13.39 -6.25
N ILE A 102 1.95 -13.07 -5.13
CA ILE A 102 1.87 -13.87 -3.90
C ILE A 102 0.44 -13.87 -3.35
N ILE A 103 -0.22 -12.72 -3.29
CA ILE A 103 -1.62 -12.62 -2.82
C ILE A 103 -2.56 -13.43 -3.71
N TYR A 104 -2.37 -13.36 -5.03
CA TYR A 104 -3.17 -14.09 -5.99
C TYR A 104 -3.00 -15.61 -5.85
N ILE A 105 -1.76 -16.09 -5.75
CA ILE A 105 -1.44 -17.52 -5.61
C ILE A 105 -1.95 -18.08 -4.27
N LEU A 106 -1.80 -17.33 -3.18
CA LEU A 106 -2.19 -17.77 -1.84
C LEU A 106 -3.71 -17.66 -1.58
N GLY A 107 -4.51 -17.28 -2.59
CA GLY A 107 -5.96 -17.41 -2.57
C GLY A 107 -6.61 -16.62 -1.44
N GLN A 108 -6.26 -15.34 -1.31
CA GLN A 108 -7.04 -14.44 -0.46
C GLN A 108 -8.31 -14.02 -1.19
N ASN A 109 -9.36 -14.85 -1.06
CA ASN A 109 -10.66 -14.63 -1.70
C ASN A 109 -11.17 -13.20 -1.49
N SER A 110 -11.05 -12.61 -0.29
CA SER A 110 -11.64 -11.27 -0.04
C SER A 110 -11.06 -10.14 -0.93
N ILE A 111 -9.74 -10.05 -1.09
CA ILE A 111 -9.11 -8.97 -1.88
C ILE A 111 -9.15 -9.32 -3.37
N VAL A 112 -8.91 -10.58 -3.71
CA VAL A 112 -8.93 -11.04 -5.11
C VAL A 112 -10.34 -10.94 -5.69
N ASP A 113 -11.37 -11.27 -4.91
CA ASP A 113 -12.77 -11.14 -5.32
C ASP A 113 -13.16 -9.67 -5.50
N GLU A 114 -12.74 -8.78 -4.60
CA GLU A 114 -13.03 -7.34 -4.70
C GLU A 114 -12.33 -6.71 -5.93
N VAL A 115 -11.06 -7.03 -6.16
CA VAL A 115 -10.33 -6.58 -7.35
C VAL A 115 -10.92 -7.19 -8.63
N CYS A 116 -11.29 -8.47 -8.62
CA CYS A 116 -11.94 -9.13 -9.75
C CYS A 116 -13.31 -8.51 -10.04
N CYS A 117 -14.05 -8.11 -9.01
CA CYS A 117 -15.31 -7.40 -9.12
C CYS A 117 -15.12 -6.04 -9.80
N ILE A 118 -14.14 -5.24 -9.35
CA ILE A 118 -13.79 -3.93 -9.94
C ILE A 118 -13.41 -4.07 -11.42
N VAL A 119 -12.55 -5.05 -11.75
CA VAL A 119 -12.10 -5.27 -13.14
C VAL A 119 -13.28 -5.69 -14.04
N LYS A 120 -14.16 -6.57 -13.55
CA LYS A 120 -15.39 -6.94 -14.29
C LYS A 120 -16.30 -5.73 -14.50
N ASP A 121 -16.45 -4.87 -13.49
CA ASP A 121 -17.32 -3.69 -13.57
C ASP A 121 -16.80 -2.66 -14.59
N ILE A 122 -15.48 -2.43 -14.62
CA ILE A 122 -14.83 -1.59 -15.64
C ILE A 122 -15.06 -2.16 -17.05
N ARG A 123 -14.88 -3.47 -17.22
CA ARG A 123 -15.09 -4.13 -18.52
C ARG A 123 -16.54 -4.04 -18.99
N ILE A 124 -17.52 -4.20 -18.10
CA ILE A 124 -18.94 -4.08 -18.44
C ILE A 124 -19.30 -2.63 -18.82
N LYS A 125 -18.77 -1.63 -18.10
CA LYS A 125 -18.98 -0.21 -18.44
C LYS A 125 -18.42 0.13 -19.82
N GLN A 126 -17.25 -0.39 -20.17
CA GLN A 126 -16.68 -0.21 -21.51
C GLN A 126 -17.54 -0.85 -22.59
N ILE A 127 -18.05 -2.07 -22.38
CA ILE A 127 -18.92 -2.76 -23.34
C ILE A 127 -20.25 -2.03 -23.52
N LYS A 128 -20.86 -1.50 -22.46
CA LYS A 128 -22.09 -0.71 -22.55
C LYS A 128 -21.89 0.56 -23.36
N LYS A 129 -20.82 1.32 -23.08
CA LYS A 129 -20.47 2.54 -23.82
C LYS A 129 -20.24 2.29 -25.31
N TYR A 130 -19.61 1.16 -25.65
CA TYR A 130 -19.42 0.76 -27.04
C TYR A 130 -20.76 0.47 -27.75
N LYS A 131 -21.67 -0.27 -27.10
CA LYS A 131 -22.99 -0.59 -27.67
C LYS A 131 -23.89 0.64 -27.84
N GLU A 132 -23.85 1.61 -26.93
CA GLU A 132 -24.59 2.87 -27.07
C GLU A 132 -24.10 3.69 -28.28
N ASN A 133 -22.79 3.77 -28.50
CA ASN A 133 -22.23 4.45 -29.68
C ASN A 133 -22.59 3.74 -31.00
N ASP A 134 -22.58 2.41 -31.07
CA ASP A 134 -22.97 1.66 -32.27
C ASP A 134 -24.45 1.88 -32.64
N ASN A 135 -25.34 1.91 -31.64
CA ASN A 135 -26.77 2.17 -31.87
C ASN A 135 -27.03 3.61 -32.33
N ASN A 136 -26.26 4.59 -31.84
CA ASN A 136 -26.40 5.99 -32.25
C ASN A 136 -25.91 6.24 -33.69
N ILE A 137 -24.94 5.45 -34.17
CA ILE A 137 -24.46 5.49 -35.55
C ILE A 137 -25.46 4.81 -36.52
N LYS A 138 -26.13 3.74 -36.10
CA LYS A 138 -27.12 3.03 -36.93
C LYS A 138 -28.51 3.69 -36.97
N GLY A 139 -28.81 4.57 -36.01
CA GLY A 139 -30.07 5.32 -35.92
C GLY A 139 -30.05 6.69 -36.60
N ALA A 140 -28.89 7.11 -37.14
CA ALA A 140 -28.70 8.32 -37.95
C ALA A 140 -28.66 7.97 -39.44
#